data_AF-A0A3M1GP38-F1
#
_entry.id   AF-A0A3M1GP38-F1
#
_cell.length_a   1.000
_cell.length_b   1.000
_cell.length_c   1.000
_cell.angle_alpha   90.00
_cell.angle_beta   90.00
_cell.angle_gamma   90.00
#
_symmetry.space_group_name_H-M   'P 1'
#
loop_
_entity.id
_entity.type
_entity.pdbx_description
1 polymer ?
#
loop_
_entity_poly.entity_id
_entity_poly.type
_entity_poly.pdbx_seq_one_letter_code
_entity_poly.pdbx_strand_id
1 'polypeptide(L)'
;MKTDRTKFTKAAAALVLMALPATLVHHAEASSHMDAPLITLDPAANTTDVYAFLTERDGAKYLQVALSVYPHEEPGIGPNKYNFDDNVLYQIFLSLGDDLPAGRDTIAYQFEFKTAYKNDATILQSYLGVVADIDDASQNLTQTYTVTKVTDSGSTVLGTGIVPPNNQGIATPKYNVGDDGTNPARPGVADASALDTYTKQSIANLANGYRSFAPQREDGFYGDVQAVFDLLQLRTGVGNTFDSQGGYNVHTIALEIPVSELGGDQQVVGVYSTTSRRAMRVLSNTADPALTGDWVQVGRQGNPLFAEALVGIKDKDLYNRTKPETDAVNFAQYAEEPELAALINAIVFGGSEVAPTTGRTDLAGIFIPDLIKVDLSTGPARLAGGGSDDSGYSRMSVFGGDVLTSTVQAGLPGFPAGTIPGGWPNGRRFGDDVIDIAVTAVISDLRTDPLVIRSADGIDNLSANDAIYNKVFPYAGTPHNGRNYAHNPVASDSPLINFSARGYVGVGDDVLIGGFIVRGDAPVTVLMRAQGPSLTAFGVEGALQDTVIELYRDGVLIGSNDDWQDSQRADIEASGYAPMDPRESAWIQSLTSGAYTTIVRGKNGSTGVGIVESFLVD
;
A
#
# COMPACT_ATOMS: atom_id res chain seq x y z
N MET A 1 -22.36 2.08 84.50
CA MET A 1 -23.33 0.96 84.44
C MET A 1 -22.92 0.07 83.27
N LYS A 2 -22.32 -1.10 83.58
CA LYS A 2 -22.11 -2.34 82.79
C LYS A 2 -21.44 -2.24 81.38
N THR A 3 -20.17 -2.65 81.17
CA THR A 3 -19.60 -4.03 80.94
C THR A 3 -20.16 -4.69 79.66
N ASP A 4 -19.42 -5.27 78.69
CA ASP A 4 -18.23 -6.15 78.67
C ASP A 4 -17.54 -6.09 77.26
N ARG A 5 -16.20 -6.07 77.12
CA ARG A 5 -15.23 -7.19 76.98
C ARG A 5 -15.52 -8.23 75.89
N THR A 6 -14.62 -8.35 74.89
CA THR A 6 -13.80 -9.55 74.64
C THR A 6 -12.72 -9.31 73.57
N LYS A 7 -11.52 -9.88 73.83
CA LYS A 7 -10.35 -9.95 72.93
C LYS A 7 -10.48 -11.21 72.06
N PHE A 8 -9.98 -11.19 70.82
CA PHE A 8 -9.38 -12.37 70.21
C PHE A 8 -8.20 -12.00 69.29
N THR A 9 -7.20 -12.87 69.33
CA THR A 9 -5.84 -12.80 68.80
C THR A 9 -5.73 -13.37 67.39
N LYS A 10 -4.81 -12.76 66.60
CA LYS A 10 -3.97 -13.28 65.51
C LYS A 10 -4.42 -14.55 64.74
N ALA A 11 -4.59 -14.40 63.43
CA ALA A 11 -4.17 -15.40 62.45
C ALA A 11 -3.61 -14.69 61.20
N ALA A 12 -2.41 -15.09 60.81
CA ALA A 12 -1.72 -14.61 59.62
C ALA A 12 -2.39 -15.14 58.35
N ALA A 13 -2.59 -14.27 57.38
CA ALA A 13 -2.76 -14.67 55.98
C ALA A 13 -1.78 -13.82 55.17
N ALA A 14 -0.68 -14.45 54.77
CA ALA A 14 0.24 -13.90 53.80
C ALA A 14 -0.50 -13.78 52.46
N LEU A 15 -0.93 -12.57 52.12
CA LEU A 15 -1.37 -12.26 50.77
C LEU A 15 -0.11 -11.92 49.98
N VAL A 16 0.37 -12.90 49.21
CA VAL A 16 1.34 -12.67 48.14
C VAL A 16 0.65 -11.78 47.12
N LEU A 17 0.88 -10.46 47.22
CA LEU A 17 0.69 -9.58 46.08
C LEU A 17 1.78 -9.96 45.08
N MET A 18 1.42 -10.81 44.11
CA MET A 18 2.17 -10.87 42.86
C MET A 18 2.10 -9.47 42.27
N ALA A 19 3.25 -8.79 42.24
CA ALA A 19 3.45 -7.63 41.39
C ALA A 19 3.32 -8.13 39.96
N LEU A 20 2.11 -8.01 39.39
CA LEU A 20 1.91 -7.98 37.96
C LEU A 20 2.77 -6.81 37.45
N PRO A 21 3.76 -7.02 36.57
CA PRO A 21 4.27 -5.92 35.79
C PRO A 21 3.07 -5.44 34.98
N ALA A 22 2.56 -4.25 35.30
CA ALA A 22 1.73 -3.52 34.38
C ALA A 22 2.63 -3.23 33.18
N THR A 23 2.64 -4.15 32.22
CA THR A 23 3.07 -3.87 30.85
C THR A 23 2.16 -2.75 30.39
N LEU A 24 2.64 -1.52 30.53
CA LEU A 24 2.20 -0.41 29.72
C LEU A 24 2.49 -0.84 28.28
N VAL A 25 1.52 -1.51 27.68
CA VAL A 25 1.40 -1.66 26.24
C VAL A 25 1.22 -0.23 25.75
N HIS A 26 2.36 0.41 25.46
CA HIS A 26 2.35 1.57 24.58
C HIS A 26 1.76 1.04 23.29
N HIS A 27 0.62 1.60 22.89
CA HIS A 27 0.16 1.40 21.53
C HIS A 27 1.30 1.93 20.66
N ALA A 28 1.96 1.04 19.94
CA ALA A 28 2.86 1.43 18.89
C ALA A 28 1.99 2.09 17.82
N GLU A 29 2.18 3.38 17.58
CA GLU A 29 1.62 4.02 16.40
C GLU A 29 2.46 3.55 15.21
N ALA A 30 1.92 2.65 14.39
CA ALA A 30 2.58 2.19 13.19
C ALA A 30 2.69 3.35 12.18
N SER A 31 3.88 3.52 11.59
CA SER A 31 4.37 4.72 10.92
C SER A 31 4.94 4.39 9.54
N SER A 32 4.48 5.03 8.47
CA SER A 32 5.31 5.41 7.29
C SER A 32 4.84 6.70 6.61
N HIS A 33 3.96 7.41 7.30
CA HIS A 33 3.06 8.42 6.78
C HIS A 33 2.67 9.42 7.88
N MET A 34 3.31 9.32 9.06
CA MET A 34 2.97 10.01 10.31
C MET A 34 4.25 10.16 11.16
N ASP A 35 5.31 10.62 10.50
CA ASP A 35 6.67 10.32 10.93
C ASP A 35 7.15 11.18 12.10
N ALA A 36 6.34 12.13 12.59
CA ALA A 36 6.63 12.94 13.77
C ALA A 36 5.37 13.21 14.60
N PRO A 37 5.47 13.29 15.94
CA PRO A 37 4.30 13.42 16.82
C PRO A 37 3.38 14.61 16.51
N LEU A 38 3.89 15.75 16.04
CA LEU A 38 3.05 16.91 15.77
C LEU A 38 2.35 16.87 14.42
N ILE A 39 2.98 16.28 13.40
CA ILE A 39 2.42 16.27 12.05
C ILE A 39 1.26 15.28 11.93
N THR A 40 1.18 14.27 12.80
CA THR A 40 0.04 13.34 12.88
C THR A 40 -1.29 14.05 13.18
N LEU A 41 -1.24 15.25 13.79
CA LEU A 41 -2.40 16.07 14.10
C LEU A 41 -2.84 16.99 12.94
N ASP A 42 -2.09 17.00 11.83
CA ASP A 42 -2.34 17.84 10.66
C ASP A 42 -2.21 17.04 9.35
N PRO A 43 -3.18 16.15 9.05
CA PRO A 43 -3.02 15.17 7.98
C PRO A 43 -2.88 15.81 6.59
N ALA A 44 -3.57 16.92 6.30
CA ALA A 44 -3.45 17.60 5.01
C ALA A 44 -2.07 18.24 4.76
N ALA A 45 -1.29 18.52 5.82
CA ALA A 45 0.09 18.95 5.74
C ALA A 45 1.08 17.79 5.91
N ASN A 46 0.61 16.59 6.21
CA ASN A 46 1.47 15.46 6.48
C ASN A 46 1.99 14.86 5.17
N THR A 47 3.30 14.96 4.97
CA THR A 47 3.99 14.42 3.80
C THR A 47 4.17 12.93 3.95
N THR A 48 3.98 12.21 2.87
CA THR A 48 4.14 10.76 2.86
C THR A 48 5.39 10.39 2.10
N ASP A 49 5.47 10.83 0.84
CA ASP A 49 6.54 10.44 -0.06
C ASP A 49 6.97 11.53 -1.01
N VAL A 50 8.25 11.47 -1.37
CA VAL A 50 8.81 12.22 -2.48
C VAL A 50 9.34 11.24 -3.51
N TYR A 51 9.05 11.52 -4.78
CA TYR A 51 9.58 10.78 -5.92
C TYR A 51 10.38 11.74 -6.78
N ALA A 52 11.51 11.28 -7.33
CA ALA A 52 12.28 12.06 -8.28
C ALA A 52 13.06 11.15 -9.23
N PHE A 53 12.83 11.27 -10.53
CA PHE A 53 13.53 10.44 -11.54
C PHE A 53 13.55 11.12 -12.91
N LEU A 54 14.50 10.72 -13.75
CA LEU A 54 14.64 11.26 -15.08
C LEU A 54 13.68 10.56 -16.05
N THR A 55 13.04 11.32 -16.92
CA THR A 55 12.15 10.82 -17.98
C THR A 55 12.46 11.53 -19.30
N GLU A 56 11.87 11.05 -20.40
CA GLU A 56 12.01 11.67 -21.70
C GLU A 56 10.64 11.83 -22.35
N ARG A 57 10.42 12.97 -23.00
CA ARG A 57 9.23 13.24 -23.81
C ARG A 57 9.65 14.04 -25.04
N ASP A 58 9.22 13.59 -26.21
CA ASP A 58 9.49 14.26 -27.50
C ASP A 58 10.98 14.53 -27.75
N GLY A 59 11.87 13.65 -27.26
CA GLY A 59 13.32 13.78 -27.38
C GLY A 59 13.97 14.77 -26.40
N ALA A 60 13.21 15.32 -25.45
CA ALA A 60 13.72 16.19 -24.39
C ALA A 60 13.69 15.49 -23.03
N LYS A 61 14.73 15.72 -22.22
CA LYS A 61 14.85 15.20 -20.86
C LYS A 61 14.04 16.05 -19.88
N TYR A 62 13.35 15.37 -18.98
CA TYR A 62 12.60 15.98 -17.89
C TYR A 62 12.94 15.33 -16.55
N LEU A 63 13.15 16.15 -15.53
CA LEU A 63 13.14 15.70 -14.15
C LEU A 63 11.67 15.60 -13.72
N GLN A 64 11.20 14.38 -13.49
CA GLN A 64 9.92 14.15 -12.85
C GLN A 64 10.11 14.25 -11.34
N VAL A 65 9.28 15.06 -10.67
CA VAL A 65 9.19 15.09 -9.20
C VAL A 65 7.74 14.91 -8.75
N ALA A 66 7.54 14.27 -7.60
CA ALA A 66 6.24 14.22 -6.97
C ALA A 66 6.33 14.31 -5.44
N LEU A 67 5.30 14.89 -4.83
CA LEU A 67 5.07 14.94 -3.39
C LEU A 67 3.70 14.33 -3.11
N SER A 68 3.65 13.28 -2.30
CA SER A 68 2.40 12.75 -1.75
C SER A 68 2.18 13.28 -0.33
N VAL A 69 0.92 13.59 -0.02
CA VAL A 69 0.45 14.12 1.26
C VAL A 69 -0.87 13.47 1.63
N TYR A 70 -1.31 13.73 2.86
CA TYR A 70 -2.61 13.30 3.36
C TYR A 70 -2.68 11.76 3.40
N PRO A 71 -2.02 11.15 4.39
CA PRO A 71 -1.88 9.71 4.47
C PRO A 71 -3.20 8.97 4.70
N HIS A 72 -3.28 7.73 4.22
CA HIS A 72 -4.39 6.79 4.49
C HIS A 72 -5.77 7.36 4.13
N GLU A 73 -5.92 7.90 2.93
CA GLU A 73 -7.23 8.36 2.46
C GLU A 73 -8.10 7.17 2.11
N GLU A 74 -9.17 7.01 2.89
CA GLU A 74 -10.21 6.05 2.60
C GLU A 74 -10.95 6.46 1.30
N PRO A 75 -10.92 5.66 0.21
CA PRO A 75 -11.42 6.10 -1.09
C PRO A 75 -12.89 6.55 -1.09
N GLY A 76 -13.72 5.97 -0.22
CA GLY A 76 -15.19 5.99 -0.32
C GLY A 76 -16.00 6.76 0.73
N ILE A 77 -15.37 7.50 1.64
CA ILE A 77 -16.10 8.11 2.76
C ILE A 77 -17.06 9.23 2.33
N GLY A 78 -18.27 9.28 2.89
CA GLY A 78 -19.25 10.34 2.62
C GLY A 78 -19.49 11.25 3.83
N PRO A 79 -19.81 12.56 3.66
CA PRO A 79 -19.56 13.41 2.48
C PRO A 79 -18.04 13.67 2.37
N ASN A 80 -17.41 13.26 1.26
CA ASN A 80 -15.95 13.04 1.26
C ASN A 80 -15.14 14.33 1.46
N LYS A 81 -14.19 14.26 2.41
CA LYS A 81 -13.45 15.37 3.05
C LYS A 81 -12.04 15.59 2.52
N TYR A 82 -11.53 14.70 1.68
CA TYR A 82 -10.15 14.82 1.23
C TYR A 82 -10.04 15.86 0.12
N ASN A 83 -9.28 16.92 0.39
CA ASN A 83 -8.94 17.95 -0.56
C ASN A 83 -7.56 18.48 -0.16
N PHE A 84 -6.79 19.00 -1.12
CA PHE A 84 -5.64 19.83 -0.76
C PHE A 84 -6.14 20.99 0.10
N ASP A 85 -5.48 21.27 1.23
CA ASP A 85 -5.94 22.33 2.12
C ASP A 85 -5.44 23.68 1.60
N ASP A 86 -6.37 24.60 1.32
CA ASP A 86 -6.12 25.97 0.87
C ASP A 86 -5.15 26.76 1.79
N ASN A 87 -4.94 26.26 3.01
CA ASN A 87 -4.09 26.88 4.03
C ASN A 87 -2.73 26.18 4.23
N VAL A 88 -2.39 25.18 3.41
CA VAL A 88 -1.03 24.62 3.31
C VAL A 88 -0.34 25.24 2.11
N LEU A 89 0.90 25.67 2.30
CA LEU A 89 1.81 25.89 1.18
C LEU A 89 2.59 24.59 0.95
N TYR A 90 2.32 23.93 -0.17
CA TYR A 90 3.02 22.71 -0.60
C TYR A 90 4.21 23.09 -1.47
N GLN A 91 5.38 22.52 -1.20
CA GLN A 91 6.61 22.94 -1.86
C GLN A 91 7.50 21.74 -2.25
N ILE A 92 8.06 21.79 -3.46
CA ILE A 92 9.13 20.90 -3.90
C ILE A 92 10.37 21.75 -4.15
N PHE A 93 11.49 21.40 -3.53
CA PHE A 93 12.75 22.13 -3.61
C PHE A 93 13.78 21.37 -4.43
N LEU A 94 14.60 22.11 -5.17
CA LEU A 94 15.77 21.60 -5.86
C LEU A 94 17.04 22.26 -5.32
N SER A 95 18.05 21.45 -5.05
CA SER A 95 19.44 21.87 -4.81
C SER A 95 20.27 21.57 -6.05
N LEU A 96 20.89 22.58 -6.64
CA LEU A 96 21.68 22.46 -7.87
C LEU A 96 23.14 22.86 -7.62
N GLY A 97 24.07 22.35 -8.43
CA GLY A 97 25.48 22.80 -8.42
C GLY A 97 26.11 22.87 -7.02
N ASP A 98 26.65 24.04 -6.66
CA ASP A 98 27.34 24.28 -5.39
C ASP A 98 26.43 24.26 -4.14
N ASP A 99 25.11 24.29 -4.33
CA ASP A 99 24.13 24.17 -3.25
C ASP A 99 23.85 22.71 -2.87
N LEU A 100 24.05 21.77 -3.81
CA LEU A 100 23.77 20.35 -3.59
C LEU A 100 24.53 19.76 -2.38
N PRO A 101 25.87 19.94 -2.23
CA PRO A 101 26.59 19.30 -1.14
C PRO A 101 26.13 19.74 0.26
N ALA A 102 25.63 20.98 0.35
CA ALA A 102 25.09 21.55 1.57
C ALA A 102 23.57 21.45 1.63
N GLY A 103 22.86 20.89 0.65
CA GLY A 103 21.40 20.84 0.62
C GLY A 103 20.71 22.19 0.79
N ARG A 104 21.26 23.23 0.17
CA ARG A 104 20.63 24.55 0.10
C ARG A 104 19.60 24.60 -1.02
N ASP A 105 18.59 25.43 -0.85
CA ASP A 105 17.52 25.59 -1.83
C ASP A 105 18.00 26.48 -2.98
N THR A 106 18.09 25.95 -4.20
CA THR A 106 18.35 26.76 -5.40
C THR A 106 17.02 27.19 -6.05
N ILE A 107 16.04 26.28 -6.09
CA ILE A 107 14.72 26.51 -6.67
C ILE A 107 13.66 25.92 -5.74
N ALA A 108 12.56 26.65 -5.52
CA ALA A 108 11.35 26.13 -4.91
C ALA A 108 10.18 26.20 -5.89
N TYR A 109 9.42 25.12 -6.02
CA TYR A 109 8.15 25.09 -6.73
C TYR A 109 7.02 25.06 -5.70
N GLN A 110 6.23 26.13 -5.67
CA GLN A 110 5.14 26.33 -4.73
C GLN A 110 3.80 26.00 -5.38
N PHE A 111 2.97 25.24 -4.67
CA PHE A 111 1.60 24.93 -5.05
C PHE A 111 0.65 25.50 -3.99
N GLU A 112 -0.20 26.42 -4.42
CA GLU A 112 -1.25 27.04 -3.61
C GLU A 112 -2.61 26.67 -4.19
N PHE A 113 -3.48 26.11 -3.35
CA PHE A 113 -4.79 25.60 -3.75
C PHE A 113 -5.90 26.57 -3.37
N LYS A 114 -6.98 26.51 -4.13
CA LYS A 114 -8.21 27.26 -3.85
C LYS A 114 -9.42 26.40 -4.12
N THR A 115 -10.24 26.25 -3.09
CA THR A 115 -11.50 25.51 -3.13
C THR A 115 -12.67 26.44 -3.46
N ALA A 116 -13.61 25.94 -4.25
CA ALA A 116 -14.88 26.58 -4.56
C ALA A 116 -16.01 25.55 -4.64
N TYR A 117 -17.25 26.03 -4.43
CA TYR A 117 -18.46 25.24 -4.57
C TYR A 117 -19.38 25.87 -5.61
N LYS A 118 -19.97 25.06 -6.48
CA LYS A 118 -20.96 25.54 -7.48
C LYS A 118 -22.32 25.80 -6.86
N ASN A 119 -22.66 25.05 -5.82
CA ASN A 119 -23.86 25.20 -5.02
C ASN A 119 -23.50 24.99 -3.54
N ASP A 120 -23.54 26.05 -2.76
CA ASP A 120 -23.33 26.05 -1.31
C ASP A 120 -24.64 25.85 -0.52
N ALA A 121 -25.80 25.94 -1.20
CA ALA A 121 -27.13 25.74 -0.64
C ALA A 121 -27.58 24.26 -0.71
N THR A 122 -26.67 23.32 -0.42
CA THR A 122 -26.95 21.87 -0.45
C THR A 122 -26.05 21.11 0.54
N ILE A 123 -26.50 19.94 0.99
CA ILE A 123 -25.67 19.00 1.77
C ILE A 123 -24.70 18.21 0.89
N LEU A 124 -24.89 18.24 -0.43
CA LEU A 124 -24.08 17.52 -1.40
C LEU A 124 -22.76 18.25 -1.63
N GLN A 125 -21.81 18.07 -0.72
CA GLN A 125 -20.55 18.82 -0.70
C GLN A 125 -19.75 18.66 -2.00
N SER A 126 -19.49 17.43 -2.43
CA SER A 126 -18.54 17.18 -3.53
C SER A 126 -19.20 16.96 -4.88
N TYR A 127 -20.39 16.35 -4.93
CA TYR A 127 -21.05 15.95 -6.17
C TYR A 127 -22.56 16.20 -6.16
N LEU A 128 -23.07 16.93 -7.15
CA LEU A 128 -24.51 17.15 -7.41
C LEU A 128 -25.11 16.09 -8.35
N GLY A 129 -24.27 15.26 -8.95
CA GLY A 129 -24.64 14.22 -9.91
C GLY A 129 -23.44 13.34 -10.27
N VAL A 130 -23.59 12.54 -11.33
CA VAL A 130 -22.47 11.80 -11.92
C VAL A 130 -21.64 12.77 -12.75
N VAL A 131 -20.35 12.85 -12.44
CA VAL A 131 -19.37 13.63 -13.19
C VAL A 131 -19.07 12.90 -14.50
N ALA A 132 -19.16 13.61 -15.61
CA ALA A 132 -18.75 13.15 -16.94
C ALA A 132 -17.37 13.72 -17.29
N ASP A 133 -17.15 15.00 -16.97
CA ASP A 133 -15.94 15.75 -17.26
C ASP A 133 -15.53 16.55 -16.01
N ILE A 134 -14.23 16.80 -15.84
CA ILE A 134 -13.76 17.65 -14.74
C ILE A 134 -14.43 19.03 -14.82
N ASP A 135 -14.73 19.60 -13.66
CA ASP A 135 -15.40 20.91 -13.55
C ASP A 135 -16.76 21.00 -14.28
N ASP A 136 -17.46 19.88 -14.50
CA ASP A 136 -18.84 19.91 -14.97
C ASP A 136 -19.86 20.30 -13.87
N ALA A 137 -21.12 20.50 -14.24
CA ALA A 137 -22.16 20.92 -13.29
C ALA A 137 -22.45 19.89 -12.18
N SER A 138 -22.03 18.62 -12.36
CA SER A 138 -22.17 17.55 -11.36
C SER A 138 -21.05 17.60 -10.33
N GLN A 139 -19.87 18.14 -10.64
CA GLN A 139 -18.78 18.32 -9.68
C GLN A 139 -19.02 19.60 -8.85
N ASN A 140 -19.54 19.46 -7.63
CA ASN A 140 -19.86 20.61 -6.77
C ASN A 140 -18.59 21.24 -6.20
N LEU A 141 -17.74 20.44 -5.55
CA LEU A 141 -16.46 20.86 -5.01
C LEU A 141 -15.43 20.83 -6.13
N THR A 142 -14.88 22.01 -6.42
CA THR A 142 -13.81 22.19 -7.39
C THR A 142 -12.61 22.81 -6.71
N GLN A 143 -11.40 22.36 -7.04
CA GLN A 143 -10.19 23.05 -6.64
C GLN A 143 -9.33 23.41 -7.84
N THR A 144 -8.74 24.59 -7.78
CA THR A 144 -7.68 25.03 -8.70
C THR A 144 -6.41 25.24 -7.92
N TYR A 145 -5.27 25.16 -8.60
CA TYR A 145 -3.98 25.48 -7.99
C TYR A 145 -3.14 26.38 -8.88
N THR A 146 -2.26 27.16 -8.26
CA THR A 146 -1.23 27.95 -8.94
C THR A 146 0.14 27.34 -8.69
N VAL A 147 0.95 27.23 -9.73
CA VAL A 147 2.35 26.76 -9.64
C VAL A 147 3.29 27.95 -9.79
N THR A 148 4.11 28.19 -8.78
CA THR A 148 5.04 29.31 -8.74
C THR A 148 6.47 28.81 -8.56
N LYS A 149 7.36 29.16 -9.49
CA LYS A 149 8.81 28.93 -9.39
C LYS A 149 9.44 30.09 -8.64
N VAL A 150 10.15 29.80 -7.56
CA VAL A 150 10.87 30.76 -6.73
C VAL A 150 12.35 30.44 -6.74
N THR A 151 13.16 31.46 -6.99
CA THR A 151 14.63 31.43 -6.98
C THR A 151 15.14 32.66 -6.25
N ASP A 152 16.44 32.75 -6.01
CA ASP A 152 17.07 33.96 -5.43
C ASP A 152 16.82 35.22 -6.27
N SER A 153 16.63 35.05 -7.59
CA SER A 153 16.34 36.15 -8.52
C SER A 153 14.89 36.61 -8.52
N GLY A 154 13.97 35.87 -7.87
CA GLY A 154 12.57 36.26 -7.73
C GLY A 154 11.60 35.09 -7.91
N SER A 155 10.33 35.45 -8.13
CA SER A 155 9.23 34.50 -8.27
C SER A 155 8.55 34.65 -9.62
N THR A 156 8.23 33.53 -10.27
CA THR A 156 7.55 33.44 -11.57
C THR A 156 6.42 32.44 -11.50
N VAL A 157 5.20 32.89 -11.79
CA VAL A 157 4.05 31.99 -11.96
C VAL A 157 4.22 31.21 -13.26
N LEU A 158 4.29 29.88 -13.16
CA LEU A 158 4.38 28.99 -14.32
C LEU A 158 3.01 28.74 -14.95
N GLY A 159 1.94 28.76 -14.14
CA GLY A 159 0.57 28.63 -14.59
C GLY A 159 -0.34 28.09 -13.50
N THR A 160 -1.51 27.62 -13.91
CA THR A 160 -2.56 27.08 -13.03
C THR A 160 -3.05 25.73 -13.52
N GLY A 161 -3.58 24.90 -12.63
CA GLY A 161 -4.27 23.65 -12.98
C GLY A 161 -5.56 23.46 -12.18
N ILE A 162 -6.29 22.40 -12.51
CA ILE A 162 -7.53 21.97 -11.85
C ILE A 162 -7.26 20.62 -11.19
N VAL A 163 -7.70 20.47 -9.94
CA VAL A 163 -7.70 19.18 -9.22
C VAL A 163 -8.87 18.37 -9.75
N PRO A 164 -8.66 17.17 -10.33
CA PRO A 164 -9.76 16.32 -10.76
C PRO A 164 -10.55 15.81 -9.54
N PRO A 165 -11.78 15.33 -9.72
CA PRO A 165 -12.56 14.81 -8.59
C PRO A 165 -11.90 13.55 -7.99
N ASN A 166 -12.15 13.29 -6.70
CA ASN A 166 -11.74 12.07 -5.99
C ASN A 166 -12.55 10.85 -6.46
N ASN A 167 -11.97 9.65 -6.44
CA ASN A 167 -12.67 8.47 -6.96
C ASN A 167 -13.73 7.90 -5.99
N GLN A 168 -14.98 8.36 -6.11
CA GLN A 168 -16.14 7.88 -5.34
C GLN A 168 -16.89 6.70 -5.98
N GLY A 169 -16.32 6.05 -6.99
CA GLY A 169 -17.05 5.05 -7.76
C GLY A 169 -18.14 5.68 -8.63
N ILE A 170 -19.41 5.50 -8.29
CA ILE A 170 -20.55 5.90 -9.14
C ILE A 170 -20.56 7.38 -9.51
N ALA A 171 -20.17 8.28 -8.58
CA ALA A 171 -20.17 9.72 -8.89
C ALA A 171 -19.03 10.13 -9.83
N THR A 172 -17.97 9.32 -9.91
CA THR A 172 -16.76 9.58 -10.70
C THR A 172 -16.35 8.33 -11.47
N PRO A 173 -17.21 7.84 -12.37
CA PRO A 173 -17.10 6.48 -12.85
C PRO A 173 -15.93 6.27 -13.82
N LYS A 174 -15.39 7.33 -14.42
CA LYS A 174 -14.36 7.25 -15.46
C LYS A 174 -12.96 6.82 -14.97
N TYR A 175 -12.70 6.82 -13.67
CA TYR A 175 -11.51 6.16 -13.11
C TYR A 175 -11.60 4.64 -13.15
N ASN A 176 -12.82 4.08 -13.29
CA ASN A 176 -13.11 2.69 -12.99
C ASN A 176 -13.29 1.86 -14.26
N VAL A 177 -13.00 0.57 -14.17
CA VAL A 177 -13.19 -0.36 -15.28
C VAL A 177 -14.65 -0.33 -15.73
N GLY A 178 -14.89 -0.21 -17.03
CA GLY A 178 -16.25 -0.17 -17.59
C GLY A 178 -16.98 1.18 -17.47
N ASP A 179 -16.37 2.21 -16.87
CA ASP A 179 -16.93 3.57 -16.79
C ASP A 179 -18.31 3.66 -16.10
N ASP A 180 -18.62 2.75 -15.18
CA ASP A 180 -19.89 2.73 -14.42
C ASP A 180 -19.71 3.02 -12.91
N GLY A 181 -18.46 3.02 -12.43
CA GLY A 181 -18.12 3.26 -11.03
C GLY A 181 -18.42 2.09 -10.08
N THR A 182 -18.81 0.93 -10.60
CA THR A 182 -19.10 -0.28 -9.82
C THR A 182 -17.94 -1.26 -9.76
N ASN A 183 -17.04 -1.22 -10.74
CA ASN A 183 -15.83 -2.04 -10.79
C ASN A 183 -14.63 -1.32 -10.13
N PRO A 184 -13.54 -2.04 -9.83
CA PRO A 184 -12.31 -1.43 -9.34
C PRO A 184 -11.74 -0.35 -10.27
N ALA A 185 -10.80 0.42 -9.74
CA ALA A 185 -10.04 1.40 -10.49
C ALA A 185 -9.33 0.76 -11.69
N ARG A 186 -9.17 1.52 -12.78
CA ARG A 186 -8.42 1.08 -13.97
C ARG A 186 -6.94 0.89 -13.62
N PRO A 187 -6.28 -0.15 -14.15
CA PRO A 187 -4.83 -0.26 -14.02
C PRO A 187 -4.16 0.92 -14.72
N GLY A 188 -2.94 1.26 -14.27
CA GLY A 188 -2.09 2.22 -14.96
C GLY A 188 -1.76 1.79 -16.39
N VAL A 189 -1.34 2.75 -17.21
CA VAL A 189 -1.16 2.59 -18.65
C VAL A 189 0.24 3.00 -19.11
N ALA A 190 0.65 2.50 -20.27
CA ALA A 190 1.93 2.83 -20.90
C ALA A 190 1.84 3.91 -21.98
N ASP A 191 0.64 4.36 -22.34
CA ASP A 191 0.40 5.38 -23.36
C ASP A 191 -0.53 6.46 -22.81
N ALA A 192 -0.16 7.73 -22.98
CA ALA A 192 -0.92 8.87 -22.50
C ALA A 192 -2.35 8.93 -23.10
N SER A 193 -2.56 8.39 -24.30
CA SER A 193 -3.89 8.30 -24.92
C SER A 193 -4.84 7.37 -24.17
N ALA A 194 -4.29 6.35 -23.50
CA ALA A 194 -5.02 5.34 -22.75
C ALA A 194 -5.35 5.74 -21.30
N LEU A 195 -4.82 6.85 -20.81
CA LEU A 195 -5.14 7.39 -19.47
C LEU A 195 -6.66 7.57 -19.32
N ASP A 196 -7.16 7.52 -18.09
CA ASP A 196 -8.57 7.77 -17.82
C ASP A 196 -8.96 9.23 -18.15
N THR A 197 -10.28 9.47 -18.26
CA THR A 197 -10.80 10.78 -18.70
C THR A 197 -10.40 11.91 -17.77
N TYR A 198 -10.50 11.73 -16.46
CA TYR A 198 -10.24 12.79 -15.50
C TYR A 198 -8.76 13.13 -15.47
N THR A 199 -7.89 12.11 -15.37
CA THR A 199 -6.43 12.30 -15.42
C THR A 199 -6.03 13.08 -16.68
N LYS A 200 -6.50 12.67 -17.87
CA LYS A 200 -6.17 13.38 -19.13
C LYS A 200 -6.60 14.84 -19.13
N GLN A 201 -7.78 15.15 -18.61
CA GLN A 201 -8.32 16.51 -18.63
C GLN A 201 -7.60 17.45 -17.65
N SER A 202 -7.07 16.92 -16.55
CA SER A 202 -6.44 17.71 -15.48
C SER A 202 -4.92 17.84 -15.56
N ILE A 203 -4.24 17.19 -16.52
CA ILE A 203 -2.81 17.45 -16.77
C ILE A 203 -2.65 18.88 -17.30
N ALA A 204 -2.08 19.77 -16.48
CA ALA A 204 -1.90 21.17 -16.83
C ALA A 204 -0.54 21.38 -17.53
N ASN A 205 -0.59 21.85 -18.78
CA ASN A 205 0.58 22.36 -19.48
C ASN A 205 0.87 23.78 -18.99
N LEU A 206 2.07 24.00 -18.46
CA LEU A 206 2.50 25.26 -17.89
C LEU A 206 3.48 25.97 -18.84
N ALA A 207 3.86 27.20 -18.50
CA ALA A 207 4.87 27.95 -19.23
C ALA A 207 6.19 27.17 -19.34
N ASN A 208 6.99 27.46 -20.37
CA ASN A 208 8.33 26.90 -20.58
C ASN A 208 8.41 25.37 -20.67
N GLY A 209 7.31 24.69 -21.03
CA GLY A 209 7.29 23.25 -21.29
C GLY A 209 7.16 22.38 -20.04
N TYR A 210 6.91 22.99 -18.88
CA TYR A 210 6.54 22.28 -17.65
C TYR A 210 5.17 21.62 -17.78
N ARG A 211 4.94 20.51 -17.07
CA ARG A 211 3.60 19.95 -16.84
C ARG A 211 3.37 19.72 -15.36
N SER A 212 2.14 19.91 -14.90
CA SER A 212 1.76 19.64 -13.51
C SER A 212 0.45 18.89 -13.42
N PHE A 213 0.25 18.22 -12.30
CA PHE A 213 -0.95 17.48 -12.00
C PHE A 213 -1.06 17.28 -10.48
N ALA A 214 -2.23 17.54 -9.89
CA ALA A 214 -2.44 17.44 -8.45
C ALA A 214 -3.79 16.80 -8.11
N PRO A 215 -3.91 15.46 -8.08
CA PRO A 215 -5.16 14.76 -7.72
C PRO A 215 -5.07 14.01 -6.38
N GLN A 216 -6.14 13.28 -6.07
CA GLN A 216 -6.05 12.01 -5.33
C GLN A 216 -5.50 10.88 -6.25
N ARG A 217 -4.54 10.10 -5.77
CA ARG A 217 -4.02 8.86 -6.38
C ARG A 217 -4.04 7.72 -5.38
N GLU A 218 -3.78 6.52 -5.87
CA GLU A 218 -3.45 5.39 -5.02
C GLU A 218 -2.06 5.61 -4.38
N ASP A 219 -1.86 5.02 -3.21
CA ASP A 219 -0.66 5.17 -2.39
C ASP A 219 0.49 4.25 -2.82
N GLY A 220 1.33 4.75 -3.72
CA GLY A 220 2.42 3.94 -4.31
C GLY A 220 3.59 3.57 -3.38
N PHE A 221 3.52 3.88 -2.09
CA PHE A 221 4.40 3.24 -1.12
C PHE A 221 3.77 1.91 -0.72
N TYR A 222 4.52 0.81 -0.81
CA TYR A 222 4.07 -0.49 -0.36
C TYR A 222 5.08 -1.08 0.61
N GLY A 223 4.58 -1.73 1.65
CA GLY A 223 5.46 -2.33 2.65
C GLY A 223 4.73 -2.86 3.87
N ASP A 224 5.35 -3.83 4.54
CA ASP A 224 4.86 -4.32 5.84
C ASP A 224 5.36 -3.44 6.98
N VAL A 225 4.93 -2.18 6.93
CA VAL A 225 5.23 -1.16 7.93
C VAL A 225 4.81 -1.62 9.32
N GLN A 226 3.64 -2.28 9.43
CA GLN A 226 3.20 -2.83 10.69
C GLN A 226 4.23 -3.79 11.29
N ALA A 227 4.76 -4.75 10.53
CA ALA A 227 5.76 -5.70 11.03
C ALA A 227 7.09 -5.01 11.39
N VAL A 228 7.51 -4.01 10.61
CA VAL A 228 8.71 -3.22 10.91
C VAL A 228 8.57 -2.54 12.28
N PHE A 229 7.46 -1.85 12.54
CA PHE A 229 7.27 -1.08 13.77
C PHE A 229 6.66 -1.89 14.94
N ASP A 230 6.11 -3.08 14.69
CA ASP A 230 5.79 -4.08 15.72
C ASP A 230 7.04 -4.89 16.11
N LEU A 231 8.05 -4.17 16.59
CA LEU A 231 9.30 -4.73 17.10
C LEU A 231 10.14 -5.49 16.06
N LEU A 232 10.16 -5.03 14.80
CA LEU A 232 10.86 -5.69 13.69
C LEU A 232 10.47 -7.18 13.54
N GLN A 233 9.20 -7.50 13.77
CA GLN A 233 8.64 -8.85 13.57
C GLN A 233 8.35 -9.12 12.09
N LEU A 234 9.37 -8.98 11.25
CA LEU A 234 9.29 -9.15 9.80
C LEU A 234 8.67 -10.51 9.46
N ARG A 235 7.50 -10.48 8.83
CA ARG A 235 6.67 -11.66 8.56
C ARG A 235 7.18 -12.39 7.33
N THR A 236 8.09 -13.33 7.53
CA THR A 236 8.58 -14.19 6.43
C THR A 236 7.70 -15.44 6.25
N GLY A 237 7.46 -15.85 5.01
CA GLY A 237 6.77 -17.11 4.69
C GLY A 237 5.50 -16.97 3.84
N VAL A 238 5.09 -18.08 3.20
CA VAL A 238 3.95 -18.13 2.27
C VAL A 238 2.64 -17.75 2.98
N GLY A 239 1.88 -16.82 2.39
CA GLY A 239 0.55 -16.43 2.87
C GLY A 239 0.53 -15.34 3.95
N ASN A 240 1.67 -14.75 4.30
CA ASN A 240 1.79 -13.69 5.32
C ASN A 240 2.04 -12.29 4.73
N THR A 241 1.73 -12.07 3.45
CA THR A 241 1.92 -10.77 2.80
C THR A 241 0.93 -9.74 3.33
N PHE A 242 1.42 -8.56 3.73
CA PHE A 242 0.60 -7.50 4.28
C PHE A 242 1.13 -6.13 3.87
N ASP A 243 0.38 -5.44 3.02
CA ASP A 243 0.67 -4.09 2.58
C ASP A 243 -0.08 -3.09 3.45
N SER A 244 0.67 -2.36 4.27
CA SER A 244 0.08 -1.43 5.24
C SER A 244 -0.66 -0.28 4.53
N GLN A 245 -0.30 0.03 3.29
CA GLN A 245 -0.86 1.08 2.44
C GLN A 245 -1.89 0.55 1.44
N GLY A 246 -1.95 -0.77 1.25
CA GLY A 246 -2.82 -1.40 0.27
C GLY A 246 -4.30 -1.00 0.44
N GLY A 247 -4.91 -0.55 -0.65
CA GLY A 247 -6.28 -0.09 -0.71
C GLY A 247 -6.52 1.36 -0.25
N TYR A 248 -5.48 2.10 0.15
CA TYR A 248 -5.58 3.52 0.50
C TYR A 248 -5.19 4.44 -0.65
N ASN A 249 -5.74 5.65 -0.63
CA ASN A 249 -5.35 6.74 -1.51
C ASN A 249 -4.51 7.79 -0.75
N VAL A 250 -3.90 8.69 -1.52
CA VAL A 250 -3.21 9.91 -1.06
C VAL A 250 -3.48 11.05 -2.03
N HIS A 251 -3.25 12.28 -1.61
CA HIS A 251 -3.15 13.41 -2.54
C HIS A 251 -1.71 13.54 -3.04
N THR A 252 -1.51 13.55 -4.36
CA THR A 252 -0.17 13.62 -4.97
C THR A 252 -0.03 14.86 -5.84
N ILE A 253 1.03 15.64 -5.64
CA ILE A 253 1.44 16.75 -6.50
C ILE A 253 2.57 16.25 -7.38
N ALA A 254 2.38 16.23 -8.70
CA ALA A 254 3.39 15.86 -9.68
C ALA A 254 3.79 17.07 -10.54
N LEU A 255 5.09 17.22 -10.79
CA LEU A 255 5.67 18.26 -11.64
C LEU A 255 6.72 17.67 -12.56
N GLU A 256 6.57 17.89 -13.86
CA GLU A 256 7.55 17.53 -14.88
C GLU A 256 8.35 18.79 -15.25
N ILE A 257 9.65 18.77 -14.94
CA ILE A 257 10.55 19.93 -15.04
C ILE A 257 11.49 19.73 -16.23
N PRO A 258 11.50 20.61 -17.24
CA PRO A 258 12.47 20.53 -18.33
C PRO A 258 13.91 20.64 -17.79
N VAL A 259 14.79 19.71 -18.14
CA VAL A 259 16.20 19.76 -17.68
C VAL A 259 16.93 21.01 -18.20
N SER A 260 16.49 21.58 -19.32
CA SER A 260 16.99 22.87 -19.82
C SER A 260 16.75 24.03 -18.87
N GLU A 261 15.71 23.96 -18.02
CA GLU A 261 15.41 24.98 -17.01
C GLU A 261 16.24 24.83 -15.73
N LEU A 262 17.06 23.78 -15.64
CA LEU A 262 17.93 23.44 -14.51
C LEU A 262 19.41 23.76 -14.78
N GLY A 263 19.74 24.33 -15.95
CA GLY A 263 21.12 24.59 -16.35
C GLY A 263 21.79 23.44 -17.13
N GLY A 264 21.01 22.44 -17.55
CA GLY A 264 21.49 21.33 -18.38
C GLY A 264 21.67 20.02 -17.60
N ASP A 265 22.16 19.00 -18.30
CA ASP A 265 22.16 17.62 -17.82
C ASP A 265 23.50 17.17 -17.20
N GLN A 266 24.54 18.00 -17.27
CA GLN A 266 25.88 17.71 -16.72
C GLN A 266 25.97 17.98 -15.21
N GLN A 267 25.00 17.47 -14.45
CA GLN A 267 24.93 17.67 -13.00
C GLN A 267 24.07 16.61 -12.31
N VAL A 268 24.25 16.51 -11.00
CA VAL A 268 23.32 15.85 -10.08
C VAL A 268 22.45 16.92 -9.44
N VAL A 269 21.18 16.63 -9.23
CA VAL A 269 20.25 17.50 -8.51
C VAL A 269 19.76 16.83 -7.24
N GLY A 270 19.49 17.60 -6.19
CA GLY A 270 18.89 17.13 -4.96
C GLY A 270 17.43 17.57 -4.90
N VAL A 271 16.54 16.67 -4.48
CA VAL A 271 15.10 16.94 -4.37
C VAL A 271 14.62 16.62 -2.96
N TYR A 272 13.87 17.53 -2.36
CA TYR A 272 13.09 17.28 -1.15
C TYR A 272 11.83 18.14 -1.18
N SER A 273 10.87 17.84 -0.32
CA SER A 273 9.59 18.53 -0.29
C SER A 273 9.22 18.96 1.12
N THR A 274 8.38 19.99 1.21
CA THR A 274 7.85 20.47 2.49
C THR A 274 6.39 20.87 2.39
N THR A 275 5.77 20.95 3.55
CA THR A 275 4.49 21.61 3.78
C THR A 275 4.68 22.69 4.82
N SER A 276 4.02 23.83 4.60
CA SER A 276 4.10 24.98 5.51
C SER A 276 2.72 25.51 5.89
N ARG A 277 2.63 26.06 7.11
CA ARG A 277 1.45 26.75 7.65
C ARG A 277 1.77 28.21 7.92
N ARG A 278 0.75 29.06 7.94
CA ARG A 278 0.88 30.43 8.44
C ARG A 278 1.20 30.41 9.94
N ALA A 279 2.15 31.23 10.38
CA ALA A 279 2.65 31.25 11.76
C ALA A 279 1.58 31.52 12.82
N MET A 280 0.48 32.20 12.47
CA MET A 280 -0.59 32.55 13.40
C MET A 280 -1.96 32.08 12.88
N ARG A 281 -2.73 31.42 13.75
CA ARG A 281 -4.15 31.11 13.58
C ARG A 281 -4.97 31.74 14.70
N VAL A 282 -5.88 32.64 14.34
CA VAL A 282 -6.80 33.30 15.28
C VAL A 282 -8.18 32.68 15.12
N LEU A 283 -8.68 32.03 16.17
CA LEU A 283 -10.01 31.44 16.20
C LEU A 283 -11.06 32.48 16.62
N SER A 284 -12.24 32.41 16.01
CA SER A 284 -13.40 33.23 16.34
C SER A 284 -14.63 32.34 16.53
N ASN A 285 -15.60 32.82 17.32
CA ASN A 285 -16.92 32.21 17.46
C ASN A 285 -17.95 32.76 16.45
N THR A 286 -17.57 33.72 15.61
CA THR A 286 -18.47 34.45 14.70
C THR A 286 -17.97 34.48 13.25
N ALA A 287 -16.76 34.00 13.00
CA ALA A 287 -16.15 33.98 11.67
C ALA A 287 -15.20 32.79 11.56
N ASP A 288 -14.87 32.44 10.31
CA ASP A 288 -13.84 31.45 10.02
C ASP A 288 -12.47 31.86 10.61
N PRO A 289 -11.58 30.89 10.90
CA PRO A 289 -10.25 31.18 11.42
C PRO A 289 -9.48 32.15 10.51
N ALA A 290 -8.87 33.19 11.11
CA ALA A 290 -7.99 34.10 10.39
C ALA A 290 -6.54 33.60 10.49
N LEU A 291 -5.87 33.45 9.35
CA LEU A 291 -4.48 32.99 9.25
C LEU A 291 -3.57 34.13 8.81
N THR A 292 -2.47 34.37 9.53
CA THR A 292 -1.57 35.51 9.28
C THR A 292 -0.11 35.16 9.61
N GLY A 293 0.82 36.06 9.26
CA GLY A 293 2.26 35.88 9.47
C GLY A 293 2.95 35.13 8.34
N ASP A 294 4.24 34.87 8.53
CA ASP A 294 5.06 34.17 7.55
C ASP A 294 4.68 32.68 7.46
N TRP A 295 5.08 32.05 6.35
CA TRP A 295 5.00 30.60 6.20
C TRP A 295 6.07 29.94 7.07
N VAL A 296 5.67 28.91 7.80
CA VAL A 296 6.53 28.11 8.68
C VAL A 296 6.41 26.65 8.25
N GLN A 297 7.56 26.04 7.97
CA GLN A 297 7.66 24.62 7.66
C GLN A 297 7.15 23.77 8.83
N VAL A 298 6.24 22.85 8.56
CA VAL A 298 5.66 21.94 9.56
C VAL A 298 5.83 20.47 9.20
N GLY A 299 6.06 20.16 7.92
CA GLY A 299 6.38 18.83 7.42
C GLY A 299 7.50 18.91 6.38
N ARG A 300 8.31 17.86 6.31
CA ARG A 300 9.41 17.71 5.37
C ARG A 300 9.54 16.24 4.99
N GLN A 301 9.87 15.98 3.74
CA GLN A 301 10.25 14.65 3.30
C GLN A 301 11.38 14.72 2.26
N GLY A 302 12.37 13.85 2.41
CA GLY A 302 13.52 13.68 1.51
C GLY A 302 13.60 12.25 0.99
N ASN A 303 14.67 11.54 1.33
CA ASN A 303 14.78 10.10 1.06
C ASN A 303 13.71 9.32 1.83
N PRO A 304 13.23 8.20 1.26
CA PRO A 304 12.33 7.31 1.97
C PRO A 304 13.01 6.78 3.25
N LEU A 305 12.19 6.52 4.28
CA LEU A 305 12.58 5.87 5.53
C LEU A 305 13.59 6.64 6.42
N PHE A 306 14.12 7.80 6.01
CA PHE A 306 15.12 8.50 6.84
C PHE A 306 14.51 9.04 8.14
N ALA A 307 13.52 9.91 8.03
CA ALA A 307 12.79 10.46 9.18
C ALA A 307 12.02 9.37 9.94
N GLU A 308 11.50 8.39 9.20
CA GLU A 308 10.67 7.31 9.70
C GLU A 308 11.46 6.31 10.56
N ALA A 309 12.54 5.75 10.01
CA ALA A 309 13.24 4.58 10.54
C ALA A 309 14.61 4.88 11.15
N LEU A 310 15.26 6.00 10.81
CA LEU A 310 16.57 6.36 11.37
C LEU A 310 16.49 7.48 12.42
N VAL A 311 15.72 8.53 12.17
CA VAL A 311 15.64 9.68 13.10
C VAL A 311 14.87 9.29 14.36
N GLY A 312 15.51 9.46 15.52
CA GLY A 312 14.90 9.16 16.81
C GLY A 312 13.74 10.10 17.15
N ILE A 313 12.76 9.59 17.90
CA ILE A 313 11.52 10.32 18.26
C ILE A 313 11.73 11.71 18.87
N LYS A 314 12.80 11.89 19.65
CA LYS A 314 13.13 13.19 20.23
C LYS A 314 13.38 14.30 19.19
N ASP A 315 13.81 13.93 17.99
CA ASP A 315 14.29 14.85 16.97
C ASP A 315 13.41 14.86 15.70
N LYS A 316 12.40 13.98 15.59
CA LYS A 316 11.46 13.90 14.46
C LYS A 316 10.73 15.24 14.19
N ASP A 317 10.25 15.92 15.24
CA ASP A 317 9.64 17.26 15.09
C ASP A 317 10.66 18.35 14.71
N LEU A 318 11.93 18.20 15.11
CA LEU A 318 13.00 19.12 14.72
C LEU A 318 13.34 18.95 13.23
N TYR A 319 13.41 17.69 12.77
CA TYR A 319 13.58 17.36 11.35
C TYR A 319 12.52 18.05 10.49
N ASN A 320 11.25 17.94 10.86
CA ASN A 320 10.14 18.56 10.14
C ASN A 320 10.19 20.10 10.08
N ARG A 321 10.90 20.76 11.00
CA ARG A 321 11.00 22.23 11.06
C ARG A 321 12.29 22.78 10.46
N THR A 322 13.25 21.91 10.12
CA THR A 322 14.58 22.31 9.66
C THR A 322 14.80 21.89 8.21
N LYS A 323 15.77 22.56 7.56
CA LYS A 323 16.11 22.32 6.16
C LYS A 323 17.30 21.35 6.04
N PRO A 324 17.46 20.70 4.86
CA PRO A 324 18.58 19.79 4.61
C PRO A 324 19.96 20.39 4.90
N GLU A 325 20.11 21.71 4.77
CA GLU A 325 21.33 22.44 5.11
C GLU A 325 21.86 22.22 6.53
N THR A 326 20.99 21.85 7.47
CA THR A 326 21.38 21.61 8.86
C THR A 326 21.53 20.13 9.21
N ASP A 327 21.27 19.21 8.28
CA ASP A 327 21.22 17.77 8.56
C ASP A 327 22.56 17.21 9.01
N ALA A 328 23.66 17.72 8.44
CA ALA A 328 25.02 17.30 8.82
C ALA A 328 25.30 17.53 10.31
N VAL A 329 24.69 18.55 10.91
CA VAL A 329 24.84 18.87 12.34
C VAL A 329 23.79 18.15 13.18
N ASN A 330 22.54 18.12 12.71
CA ASN A 330 21.41 17.68 13.53
C ASN A 330 21.14 16.17 13.44
N PHE A 331 21.40 15.55 12.28
CA PHE A 331 20.89 14.21 11.97
C PHE A 331 21.93 13.23 11.42
N ALA A 332 23.16 13.67 11.10
CA ALA A 332 24.19 12.78 10.56
C ALA A 332 24.46 11.55 11.44
N GLN A 333 24.41 11.70 12.77
CA GLN A 333 24.59 10.59 13.70
C GLN A 333 23.58 9.46 13.46
N TYR A 334 22.33 9.76 13.07
CA TYR A 334 21.32 8.73 12.81
C TYR A 334 21.65 7.85 11.59
N ALA A 335 22.40 8.39 10.62
CA ALA A 335 22.91 7.63 9.48
C ALA A 335 24.24 6.94 9.79
N GLU A 336 25.14 7.59 10.53
CA GLU A 336 26.49 7.08 10.84
C GLU A 336 26.52 6.00 11.93
N GLU A 337 25.58 6.08 12.88
CA GLU A 337 25.40 5.17 14.02
C GLU A 337 23.92 4.71 14.10
N PRO A 338 23.39 4.02 13.08
CA PRO A 338 21.97 3.75 12.97
C PRO A 338 21.52 2.74 14.04
N GLU A 339 20.61 3.17 14.92
CA GLU A 339 19.96 2.29 15.91
C GLU A 339 19.29 1.09 15.24
N LEU A 340 18.70 1.30 14.05
CA LEU A 340 18.09 0.25 13.24
C LEU A 340 19.06 -0.92 12.95
N ALA A 341 20.34 -0.65 12.69
CA ALA A 341 21.34 -1.72 12.48
C ALA A 341 21.56 -2.55 13.76
N ALA A 342 21.59 -1.89 14.92
CA ALA A 342 21.73 -2.56 16.20
C ALA A 342 20.49 -3.41 16.53
N LEU A 343 19.29 -2.90 16.24
CA LEU A 343 18.03 -3.62 16.43
C LEU A 343 17.91 -4.82 15.48
N ILE A 344 18.29 -4.68 14.21
CA ILE A 344 18.33 -5.80 13.26
C ILE A 344 19.28 -6.91 13.76
N ASN A 345 20.49 -6.55 14.22
CA ASN A 345 21.40 -7.54 14.80
C ASN A 345 20.79 -8.25 16.01
N ALA A 346 20.17 -7.51 16.93
CA ALA A 346 19.63 -8.05 18.17
C ALA A 346 18.39 -8.93 17.95
N ILE A 347 17.45 -8.45 17.13
CA ILE A 347 16.11 -9.05 16.99
C ILE A 347 16.09 -10.05 15.84
N VAL A 348 16.58 -9.67 14.65
CA VAL A 348 16.51 -10.50 13.45
C VAL A 348 17.62 -11.54 13.43
N PHE A 349 18.84 -11.16 13.80
CA PHE A 349 20.01 -12.05 13.75
C PHE A 349 20.43 -12.64 15.11
N GLY A 350 19.56 -12.58 16.12
CA GLY A 350 19.77 -13.22 17.42
C GLY A 350 21.04 -12.75 18.15
N GLY A 351 21.43 -11.49 17.97
CA GLY A 351 22.64 -10.89 18.53
C GLY A 351 23.89 -11.03 17.67
N SER A 352 23.81 -11.63 16.48
CA SER A 352 24.94 -11.70 15.56
C SER A 352 25.19 -10.33 14.92
N GLU A 353 26.45 -9.89 14.90
CA GLU A 353 26.85 -8.59 14.33
C GLU A 353 26.94 -8.64 12.79
N VAL A 354 25.79 -8.76 12.13
CA VAL A 354 25.69 -8.82 10.66
C VAL A 354 25.72 -7.42 10.04
N ALA A 355 24.90 -6.52 10.56
CA ALA A 355 24.80 -5.12 10.14
C ALA A 355 25.84 -4.26 10.87
N PRO A 356 26.72 -3.51 10.16
CA PRO A 356 27.64 -2.62 10.83
C PRO A 356 26.89 -1.45 11.50
N THR A 357 27.18 -1.21 12.77
CA THR A 357 26.43 -0.27 13.63
C THR A 357 27.09 1.10 13.80
N THR A 358 28.33 1.28 13.31
CA THR A 358 29.09 2.53 13.48
C THR A 358 29.91 2.88 12.24
N GLY A 359 30.21 4.17 12.10
CA GLY A 359 31.03 4.71 11.02
C GLY A 359 30.41 4.54 9.64
N ARG A 360 29.08 4.48 9.55
CA ARG A 360 28.30 4.23 8.32
C ARG A 360 28.30 5.43 7.37
N THR A 361 29.49 5.83 6.91
CA THR A 361 29.69 6.92 5.94
C THR A 361 29.03 6.64 4.59
N ASP A 362 28.79 5.37 4.26
CA ASP A 362 28.01 4.94 3.12
C ASP A 362 26.53 5.33 3.25
N LEU A 363 25.90 5.08 4.41
CA LEU A 363 24.52 5.52 4.67
C LEU A 363 24.43 7.03 4.79
N ALA A 364 25.40 7.67 5.46
CA ALA A 364 25.46 9.13 5.55
C ALA A 364 25.59 9.77 4.16
N GLY A 365 26.34 9.19 3.23
CA GLY A 365 26.43 9.69 1.86
C GLY A 365 25.11 9.63 1.08
N ILE A 366 24.23 8.68 1.42
CA ILE A 366 22.87 8.57 0.86
C ILE A 366 21.97 9.63 1.50
N PHE A 367 21.88 9.61 2.83
CA PHE A 367 20.86 10.34 3.59
C PHE A 367 21.24 11.76 4.04
N ILE A 368 22.50 12.19 3.94
CA ILE A 368 22.95 13.48 4.46
C ILE A 368 23.64 14.31 3.36
N PRO A 369 23.15 15.51 3.03
CA PRO A 369 21.83 16.05 3.41
C PRO A 369 20.70 15.17 2.87
N ASP A 370 19.55 15.20 3.53
CA ASP A 370 18.42 14.34 3.20
C ASP A 370 17.67 14.90 1.98
N LEU A 371 18.16 14.48 0.82
CA LEU A 371 17.72 14.80 -0.53
C LEU A 371 17.70 13.53 -1.37
N ILE A 372 16.67 13.35 -2.20
CA ILE A 372 16.71 12.40 -3.29
C ILE A 372 17.64 12.97 -4.37
N LYS A 373 18.75 12.28 -4.65
CA LYS A 373 19.76 12.74 -5.60
C LYS A 373 19.53 12.10 -6.96
N VAL A 374 19.34 12.91 -8.02
CA VAL A 374 19.11 12.43 -9.39
C VAL A 374 20.23 12.91 -10.30
N ASP A 375 20.91 11.98 -10.97
CA ASP A 375 21.89 12.29 -12.00
C ASP A 375 21.22 12.57 -13.35
N LEU A 376 21.22 13.84 -13.76
CA LEU A 376 20.57 14.26 -15.00
C LEU A 376 21.33 13.81 -16.26
N SER A 377 22.59 13.39 -16.14
CA SER A 377 23.41 13.00 -17.29
C SER A 377 23.03 11.65 -17.86
N THR A 378 22.33 10.83 -17.06
CA THR A 378 21.85 9.50 -17.45
C THR A 378 20.77 9.54 -18.55
N GLY A 379 20.45 8.36 -19.09
CA GLY A 379 19.21 8.16 -19.84
C GLY A 379 17.97 8.14 -18.93
N PRO A 380 16.75 8.07 -19.49
CA PRO A 380 15.54 8.01 -18.67
C PRO A 380 15.55 6.79 -17.75
N ALA A 381 14.98 6.95 -16.56
CA ALA A 381 14.78 5.87 -15.62
C ALA A 381 13.83 4.81 -16.20
N ARG A 382 14.10 3.54 -15.86
CA ARG A 382 13.18 2.44 -16.18
C ARG A 382 12.03 2.47 -15.19
N LEU A 383 10.79 2.31 -15.65
CA LEU A 383 9.59 2.50 -14.84
C LEU A 383 8.84 1.18 -14.65
N ALA A 384 8.27 0.98 -13.47
CA ALA A 384 7.35 -0.12 -13.19
C ALA A 384 6.04 0.03 -13.99
N GLY A 385 5.43 -1.07 -14.40
CA GLY A 385 4.14 -1.10 -15.09
C GLY A 385 3.30 -2.35 -14.85
N GLY A 386 3.69 -3.19 -13.89
CA GLY A 386 2.95 -4.41 -13.54
C GLY A 386 3.02 -4.80 -12.05
N GLY A 387 3.39 -3.87 -11.17
CA GLY A 387 3.59 -4.14 -9.75
C GLY A 387 4.90 -4.87 -9.44
N SER A 388 5.36 -5.81 -10.28
CA SER A 388 6.64 -6.54 -10.15
C SER A 388 7.72 -6.07 -11.15
N ASP A 389 8.89 -6.73 -11.11
CA ASP A 389 9.99 -6.54 -12.06
C ASP A 389 9.54 -6.73 -13.52
N ASP A 390 9.46 -5.61 -14.26
CA ASP A 390 9.30 -5.59 -15.71
C ASP A 390 10.64 -5.84 -16.43
N SER A 391 10.61 -6.18 -17.72
CA SER A 391 11.84 -6.38 -18.49
C SER A 391 12.79 -5.18 -18.40
N GLY A 392 13.92 -5.39 -17.73
CA GLY A 392 14.98 -4.41 -17.51
C GLY A 392 14.80 -3.52 -16.27
N TYR A 393 13.59 -3.41 -15.72
CA TYR A 393 13.32 -2.75 -14.46
C TYR A 393 13.52 -3.74 -13.31
N SER A 394 14.09 -3.29 -12.20
CA SER A 394 14.00 -4.04 -10.94
C SER A 394 13.57 -3.14 -9.79
N ARG A 395 12.63 -3.65 -8.98
CA ARG A 395 12.16 -3.03 -7.73
C ARG A 395 13.29 -2.84 -6.72
N MET A 396 14.31 -3.71 -6.78
CA MET A 396 15.51 -3.67 -5.95
C MET A 396 16.59 -2.70 -6.47
N SER A 397 16.29 -1.94 -7.54
CA SER A 397 17.24 -1.01 -8.16
C SER A 397 18.59 -1.69 -8.48
N VAL A 398 19.71 -1.11 -8.05
CA VAL A 398 21.06 -1.66 -8.26
C VAL A 398 21.23 -3.06 -7.68
N PHE A 399 20.54 -3.40 -6.59
CA PHE A 399 20.66 -4.73 -5.98
C PHE A 399 20.01 -5.83 -6.82
N GLY A 400 19.04 -5.48 -7.67
CA GLY A 400 18.50 -6.36 -8.72
C GLY A 400 19.17 -6.17 -10.09
N GLY A 401 20.25 -5.39 -10.18
CA GLY A 401 21.02 -5.17 -11.42
C GLY A 401 20.44 -4.09 -12.34
N ASP A 402 19.43 -3.34 -11.91
CA ASP A 402 18.90 -2.19 -12.65
C ASP A 402 19.84 -0.99 -12.46
N VAL A 403 20.65 -0.72 -13.48
CA VAL A 403 21.69 0.33 -13.47
C VAL A 403 21.61 1.25 -14.68
N LEU A 404 22.13 2.46 -14.51
CA LEU A 404 22.27 3.49 -15.54
C LEU A 404 23.76 3.88 -15.71
N THR A 405 24.06 4.53 -16.83
CA THR A 405 25.39 5.06 -17.13
C THR A 405 25.39 6.57 -16.96
N SER A 406 26.12 7.04 -15.95
CA SER A 406 26.42 8.44 -15.68
C SER A 406 27.63 8.91 -16.48
N THR A 407 27.62 10.19 -16.89
CA THR A 407 28.81 10.87 -17.43
C THR A 407 29.45 11.83 -16.44
N VAL A 408 28.90 12.00 -15.24
CA VAL A 408 29.37 12.96 -14.22
C VAL A 408 29.76 12.32 -12.89
N GLN A 409 29.31 11.09 -12.63
CA GLN A 409 29.68 10.30 -11.46
C GLN A 409 30.69 9.22 -11.83
N ALA A 410 31.60 8.91 -10.90
CA ALA A 410 32.58 7.84 -11.08
C ALA A 410 31.94 6.44 -11.16
N GLY A 411 30.76 6.26 -10.53
CA GLY A 411 30.07 4.98 -10.43
C GLY A 411 30.44 4.18 -9.17
N LEU A 412 29.83 3.01 -9.02
CA LEU A 412 30.03 2.13 -7.87
C LEU A 412 31.34 1.32 -7.96
N PRO A 413 32.06 1.11 -6.85
CA PRO A 413 33.26 0.26 -6.81
C PRO A 413 32.96 -1.15 -7.34
N GLY A 414 33.87 -1.68 -8.17
CA GLY A 414 33.72 -3.01 -8.77
C GLY A 414 32.82 -3.08 -10.01
N PHE A 415 32.21 -1.97 -10.43
CA PHE A 415 31.42 -1.86 -11.67
C PHE A 415 32.15 -1.06 -12.75
N PRO A 416 31.73 -1.15 -14.03
CA PRO A 416 32.23 -0.26 -15.07
C PRO A 416 32.07 1.21 -14.68
N ALA A 417 33.02 2.06 -15.09
CA ALA A 417 33.01 3.48 -14.77
C ALA A 417 31.68 4.14 -15.19
N GLY A 418 31.13 4.97 -14.31
CA GLY A 418 29.84 5.63 -14.50
C GLY A 418 28.62 4.75 -14.23
N THR A 419 28.78 3.49 -13.82
CA THR A 419 27.63 2.65 -13.45
C THR A 419 27.04 3.12 -12.13
N ILE A 420 25.80 3.59 -12.16
CA ILE A 420 25.03 4.03 -10.99
C ILE A 420 23.67 3.30 -10.92
N PRO A 421 22.96 3.33 -9.78
CA PRO A 421 21.63 2.74 -9.66
C PRO A 421 20.62 3.29 -10.69
N GLY A 422 19.69 2.45 -11.15
CA GLY A 422 18.60 2.85 -12.05
C GLY A 422 17.38 3.47 -11.36
N GLY A 423 17.22 3.19 -10.06
CA GLY A 423 16.29 3.84 -9.15
C GLY A 423 17.00 4.23 -7.85
N TRP A 424 16.30 4.21 -6.72
CA TRP A 424 16.88 4.58 -5.42
C TRP A 424 18.20 3.83 -5.13
N PRO A 425 19.29 4.51 -4.72
CA PRO A 425 19.39 5.93 -4.34
C PRO A 425 19.67 6.96 -5.46
N ASN A 426 19.74 6.57 -6.74
CA ASN A 426 19.78 7.53 -7.85
C ASN A 426 18.34 7.87 -8.29
N GLY A 427 17.76 8.84 -7.60
CA GLY A 427 16.34 9.13 -7.66
C GLY A 427 15.51 8.23 -6.76
N ARG A 428 14.20 8.30 -6.93
CA ARG A 428 13.21 7.40 -6.35
C ARG A 428 12.04 7.31 -7.30
N ARG A 429 11.76 6.11 -7.80
CA ARG A 429 10.72 5.82 -8.79
C ARG A 429 9.50 5.23 -8.08
N PHE A 430 8.33 5.37 -8.71
CA PHE A 430 7.20 4.52 -8.34
C PHE A 430 7.57 3.05 -8.57
N GLY A 431 7.27 2.20 -7.58
CA GLY A 431 7.59 0.78 -7.57
C GLY A 431 8.95 0.41 -6.97
N ASP A 432 9.84 1.36 -6.66
CA ASP A 432 11.08 1.02 -5.96
C ASP A 432 10.75 0.45 -4.58
N ASP A 433 11.32 -0.72 -4.25
CA ASP A 433 11.07 -1.43 -3.00
C ASP A 433 11.92 -0.85 -1.87
N VAL A 434 11.46 0.27 -1.32
CA VAL A 434 12.30 1.06 -0.41
C VAL A 434 12.62 0.32 0.88
N ILE A 435 11.75 -0.59 1.36
CA ILE A 435 12.01 -1.41 2.54
C ILE A 435 13.13 -2.41 2.24
N ASP A 436 12.98 -3.23 1.19
CA ASP A 436 13.99 -4.23 0.87
C ASP A 436 15.34 -3.57 0.50
N ILE A 437 15.33 -2.47 -0.26
CA ILE A 437 16.54 -1.72 -0.60
C ILE A 437 17.21 -1.15 0.66
N ALA A 438 16.44 -0.53 1.57
CA ALA A 438 17.01 0.12 2.75
C ALA A 438 17.57 -0.90 3.73
N VAL A 439 16.84 -1.99 3.99
CA VAL A 439 17.34 -3.08 4.84
C VAL A 439 18.58 -3.69 4.22
N THR A 440 18.58 -3.97 2.90
CA THR A 440 19.75 -4.46 2.14
C THR A 440 20.96 -3.53 2.35
N ALA A 441 20.77 -2.21 2.24
CA ALA A 441 21.84 -1.24 2.48
C ALA A 441 22.33 -1.25 3.94
N VAL A 442 21.41 -1.32 4.92
CA VAL A 442 21.74 -1.35 6.35
C VAL A 442 22.52 -2.61 6.74
N ILE A 443 22.16 -3.78 6.21
CA ILE A 443 22.86 -5.04 6.52
C ILE A 443 24.12 -5.25 5.67
N SER A 444 24.33 -4.46 4.63
CA SER A 444 25.53 -4.47 3.79
C SER A 444 26.64 -3.58 4.35
N ASP A 445 27.85 -3.70 3.80
CA ASP A 445 28.94 -2.73 4.00
C ASP A 445 29.43 -2.22 2.65
N LEU A 446 29.02 -0.99 2.30
CA LEU A 446 29.36 -0.37 1.02
C LEU A 446 30.66 0.45 1.08
N ARG A 447 31.39 0.38 2.20
CA ARG A 447 32.64 1.12 2.41
C ARG A 447 33.88 0.29 2.04
N THR A 448 33.71 -0.99 1.74
CA THR A 448 34.79 -1.93 1.43
C THR A 448 35.00 -2.11 -0.08
N ASP A 449 36.20 -2.56 -0.47
CA ASP A 449 36.50 -3.00 -1.84
C ASP A 449 37.10 -4.42 -1.79
N PRO A 450 36.38 -5.46 -2.28
CA PRO A 450 35.04 -5.41 -2.87
C PRO A 450 33.95 -5.07 -1.84
N LEU A 451 32.81 -4.58 -2.32
CA LEU A 451 31.62 -4.30 -1.50
C LEU A 451 31.12 -5.60 -0.84
N VAL A 452 30.62 -5.52 0.40
CA VAL A 452 29.92 -6.63 1.05
C VAL A 452 28.42 -6.39 0.93
N ILE A 453 27.79 -7.04 -0.06
CA ILE A 453 26.34 -6.91 -0.30
C ILE A 453 25.63 -8.13 0.29
N ARG A 454 24.65 -7.89 1.16
CA ARG A 454 23.75 -8.91 1.72
C ARG A 454 22.33 -8.57 1.30
N SER A 455 21.62 -9.51 0.70
CA SER A 455 20.26 -9.29 0.23
C SER A 455 19.24 -9.39 1.37
N ALA A 456 18.35 -8.41 1.44
CA ALA A 456 17.11 -8.46 2.20
C ALA A 456 15.90 -8.53 1.26
N ASP A 457 16.08 -9.06 0.05
CA ASP A 457 14.99 -9.28 -0.91
C ASP A 457 13.89 -10.17 -0.31
N GLY A 458 12.67 -9.62 -0.24
CA GLY A 458 11.49 -10.24 0.34
C GLY A 458 11.51 -10.28 1.87
N ILE A 459 12.18 -9.33 2.54
CA ILE A 459 12.28 -9.33 4.01
C ILE A 459 10.92 -9.11 4.66
N ASP A 460 10.03 -8.37 3.99
CA ASP A 460 8.67 -8.06 4.43
C ASP A 460 7.60 -8.88 3.66
N ASN A 461 8.05 -9.81 2.81
CA ASN A 461 7.21 -10.69 2.00
C ASN A 461 6.24 -9.94 1.05
N LEU A 462 6.59 -8.70 0.70
CA LEU A 462 6.01 -7.92 -0.38
C LEU A 462 7.04 -7.75 -1.50
N SER A 463 6.57 -7.70 -2.73
CA SER A 463 7.43 -7.51 -3.91
C SER A 463 6.80 -6.63 -4.97
N ALA A 464 5.64 -6.07 -4.65
CA ALA A 464 4.83 -5.30 -5.55
C ALA A 464 3.81 -4.47 -4.78
N ASN A 465 3.47 -3.35 -5.38
CA ASN A 465 2.32 -2.54 -5.01
C ASN A 465 0.99 -3.23 -5.38
N ASP A 466 -0.10 -2.87 -4.69
CA ASP A 466 -1.43 -3.42 -4.96
C ASP A 466 -2.11 -2.82 -6.20
N ALA A 467 -1.59 -1.71 -6.74
CA ALA A 467 -2.01 -1.11 -8.00
C ALA A 467 -0.90 -1.03 -9.05
N ILE A 468 -1.33 -1.06 -10.32
CA ILE A 468 -0.45 -0.87 -11.48
C ILE A 468 -0.20 0.63 -11.73
N TYR A 469 1.08 1.00 -11.76
CA TYR A 469 1.55 2.35 -12.08
C TYR A 469 1.38 2.73 -13.56
N ASN A 470 1.30 4.03 -13.82
CA ASN A 470 1.43 4.54 -15.19
C ASN A 470 2.90 4.59 -15.59
N LYS A 471 3.22 4.25 -16.85
CA LYS A 471 4.56 4.50 -17.45
C LYS A 471 4.64 5.85 -18.16
N VAL A 472 3.59 6.65 -18.05
CA VAL A 472 3.47 8.00 -18.60
C VAL A 472 3.06 8.95 -17.49
N PHE A 473 3.41 10.24 -17.63
CA PHE A 473 3.00 11.28 -16.68
C PHE A 473 1.50 11.17 -16.37
N PRO A 474 1.11 11.03 -15.09
CA PRO A 474 1.84 11.40 -13.87
C PRO A 474 2.55 10.24 -13.14
N TYR A 475 2.62 9.05 -13.74
CA TYR A 475 3.29 7.84 -13.23
C TYR A 475 2.64 7.11 -12.04
N ALA A 476 1.96 7.82 -11.12
CA ALA A 476 1.24 7.21 -9.99
C ALA A 476 0.05 6.31 -10.42
N GLY A 477 -0.30 5.30 -9.60
CA GLY A 477 -1.44 4.39 -9.81
C GLY A 477 -2.80 5.08 -9.69
N THR A 478 -3.83 4.57 -10.38
CA THR A 478 -5.18 5.16 -10.38
C THR A 478 -5.80 5.10 -8.99
N PRO A 479 -6.40 6.18 -8.46
CA PRO A 479 -7.00 6.15 -7.12
C PRO A 479 -8.04 5.03 -7.02
N HIS A 480 -7.99 4.26 -5.93
CA HIS A 480 -8.93 3.18 -5.67
C HIS A 480 -10.37 3.69 -5.72
N ASN A 481 -11.28 2.78 -6.09
CA ASN A 481 -12.71 3.08 -6.17
C ASN A 481 -13.29 3.21 -4.75
N GLY A 482 -14.07 4.24 -4.48
CA GLY A 482 -14.75 4.42 -3.18
C GLY A 482 -15.76 3.35 -2.73
N ARG A 483 -16.00 2.27 -3.49
CA ARG A 483 -16.95 1.20 -3.14
C ARG A 483 -16.45 -0.20 -3.44
N ASN A 484 -15.54 -0.35 -4.40
CA ASN A 484 -15.05 -1.64 -4.86
C ASN A 484 -13.52 -1.64 -4.88
N TYR A 485 -12.96 -1.88 -3.70
CA TYR A 485 -11.55 -1.94 -3.38
C TYR A 485 -11.40 -2.89 -2.19
N ALA A 486 -10.17 -3.33 -1.94
CA ALA A 486 -9.86 -4.16 -0.78
C ALA A 486 -8.62 -3.58 -0.11
N HIS A 487 -8.64 -3.49 1.21
CA HIS A 487 -7.41 -3.34 1.97
C HIS A 487 -6.73 -4.69 2.05
N ASN A 488 -5.43 -4.72 1.79
CA ASN A 488 -4.64 -5.95 1.81
C ASN A 488 -5.24 -7.06 0.91
N PRO A 489 -5.41 -6.84 -0.41
CA PRO A 489 -6.02 -7.83 -1.31
C PRO A 489 -5.24 -9.15 -1.41
N VAL A 490 -4.02 -9.22 -0.85
CA VAL A 490 -3.21 -10.44 -0.76
C VAL A 490 -3.74 -11.42 0.30
N ALA A 491 -4.69 -11.02 1.14
CA ALA A 491 -5.53 -11.98 1.86
C ALA A 491 -6.41 -12.69 0.82
N SER A 492 -6.03 -13.93 0.47
CA SER A 492 -6.76 -14.75 -0.49
C SER A 492 -8.26 -14.73 -0.19
N ASP A 493 -9.07 -14.59 -1.25
CA ASP A 493 -10.50 -14.91 -1.19
C ASP A 493 -10.62 -16.22 -0.44
N SER A 494 -11.13 -16.19 0.80
CA SER A 494 -11.30 -17.42 1.58
C SER A 494 -12.40 -18.20 0.87
N PRO A 495 -12.07 -19.30 0.16
CA PRO A 495 -13.08 -19.99 -0.61
C PRO A 495 -14.11 -20.58 0.37
N LEU A 496 -15.36 -20.70 -0.06
CA LEU A 496 -16.33 -21.51 0.68
C LEU A 496 -15.86 -22.97 0.63
N ILE A 497 -15.19 -23.42 1.70
CA ILE A 497 -14.57 -24.75 1.75
C ILE A 497 -15.56 -25.89 2.01
N ASN A 498 -16.76 -25.59 2.52
CA ASN A 498 -17.80 -26.59 2.77
C ASN A 498 -19.22 -26.03 2.60
N PHE A 499 -20.10 -26.87 2.07
CA PHE A 499 -21.54 -26.74 2.20
C PHE A 499 -22.15 -28.06 2.70
N SER A 500 -23.13 -27.98 3.60
CA SER A 500 -23.81 -29.14 4.19
C SER A 500 -25.30 -28.87 4.39
N ALA A 501 -26.14 -29.83 4.00
CA ALA A 501 -27.57 -29.80 4.24
C ALA A 501 -28.09 -31.17 4.68
N ARG A 502 -28.87 -31.21 5.77
CA ARG A 502 -29.56 -32.40 6.25
C ARG A 502 -31.05 -32.31 5.94
N GLY A 503 -31.61 -33.35 5.35
CA GLY A 503 -33.02 -33.39 4.98
C GLY A 503 -33.56 -34.81 4.87
N TYR A 504 -34.87 -34.92 4.70
CA TYR A 504 -35.52 -36.19 4.42
C TYR A 504 -35.34 -36.54 2.94
N VAL A 505 -34.84 -37.75 2.68
CA VAL A 505 -34.71 -38.34 1.35
C VAL A 505 -35.92 -39.26 1.16
N GLY A 506 -36.78 -38.90 0.21
CA GLY A 506 -37.95 -39.65 -0.23
C GLY A 506 -37.70 -40.47 -1.50
N VAL A 507 -38.77 -40.72 -2.26
CA VAL A 507 -38.74 -41.51 -3.49
C VAL A 507 -39.07 -40.64 -4.71
N GLY A 508 -38.74 -41.12 -5.91
CA GLY A 508 -39.02 -40.39 -7.15
C GLY A 508 -38.26 -39.06 -7.19
N ASP A 509 -39.00 -37.96 -7.28
CA ASP A 509 -38.46 -36.60 -7.33
C ASP A 509 -38.29 -35.97 -5.93
N ASP A 510 -38.79 -36.63 -4.87
CA ASP A 510 -38.65 -36.17 -3.48
C ASP A 510 -37.25 -36.51 -2.93
N VAL A 511 -36.21 -35.95 -3.53
CA VAL A 511 -34.79 -36.20 -3.19
C VAL A 511 -34.17 -35.05 -2.40
N LEU A 512 -33.05 -35.33 -1.72
CA LEU A 512 -32.24 -34.26 -1.11
C LEU A 512 -31.25 -33.72 -2.14
N ILE A 513 -31.16 -32.39 -2.24
CA ILE A 513 -30.34 -31.70 -3.23
C ILE A 513 -29.34 -30.78 -2.54
N GLY A 514 -28.06 -30.92 -2.90
CA GLY A 514 -26.97 -30.00 -2.56
C GLY A 514 -26.42 -29.35 -3.83
N GLY A 515 -26.88 -28.14 -4.15
CA GLY A 515 -26.41 -27.38 -5.31
C GLY A 515 -25.27 -26.42 -4.97
N PHE A 516 -24.30 -26.26 -5.87
CA PHE A 516 -23.20 -25.32 -5.71
C PHE A 516 -22.69 -24.80 -7.06
N ILE A 517 -21.93 -23.70 -7.04
CA ILE A 517 -21.35 -23.06 -8.22
C ILE A 517 -19.84 -22.97 -8.04
N VAL A 518 -19.08 -23.48 -9.01
CA VAL A 518 -17.63 -23.29 -9.12
C VAL A 518 -17.36 -22.03 -9.94
N ARG A 519 -16.55 -21.11 -9.41
CA ARG A 519 -16.10 -19.89 -10.09
C ARG A 519 -14.57 -19.88 -10.20
N GLY A 520 -14.05 -19.25 -11.25
CA GLY A 520 -12.61 -19.13 -11.50
C GLY A 520 -12.17 -19.85 -12.78
N ASP A 521 -10.95 -19.53 -13.22
CA ASP A 521 -10.41 -20.01 -14.50
C ASP A 521 -9.73 -21.37 -14.39
N ALA A 522 -9.38 -21.80 -13.16
CA ALA A 522 -8.79 -23.10 -12.89
C ALA A 522 -9.86 -24.09 -12.37
N PRO A 523 -9.78 -25.39 -12.76
CA PRO A 523 -10.57 -26.42 -12.12
C PRO A 523 -10.25 -26.54 -10.63
N VAL A 524 -11.26 -26.87 -9.83
CA VAL A 524 -11.09 -27.16 -8.39
C VAL A 524 -11.50 -28.59 -8.10
N THR A 525 -10.86 -29.22 -7.11
CA THR A 525 -11.21 -30.58 -6.70
C THR A 525 -12.24 -30.52 -5.58
N VAL A 526 -13.37 -31.20 -5.77
CA VAL A 526 -14.48 -31.22 -4.80
C VAL A 526 -14.78 -32.64 -4.40
N LEU A 527 -14.89 -32.90 -3.10
CA LEU A 527 -15.45 -34.13 -2.55
C LEU A 527 -16.92 -33.91 -2.24
N MET A 528 -17.79 -34.65 -2.91
CA MET A 528 -19.21 -34.72 -2.58
C MET A 528 -19.47 -36.00 -1.79
N ARG A 529 -20.21 -35.93 -0.68
CA ARG A 529 -20.61 -37.13 0.07
C ARG A 529 -22.03 -37.06 0.55
N ALA A 530 -22.63 -38.22 0.75
CA ALA A 530 -23.87 -38.36 1.49
C ALA A 530 -23.70 -39.32 2.66
N GLN A 531 -24.28 -38.96 3.80
CA GLN A 531 -24.30 -39.82 4.99
C GLN A 531 -25.73 -40.11 5.42
N GLY A 532 -25.94 -41.34 5.87
CA GLY A 532 -27.21 -41.88 6.34
C GLY A 532 -26.94 -42.71 7.59
N PRO A 533 -26.43 -43.96 7.47
CA PRO A 533 -26.19 -44.83 8.61
C PRO A 533 -25.34 -44.21 9.71
N SER A 534 -24.30 -43.43 9.36
CA SER A 534 -23.41 -42.77 10.31
C SER A 534 -24.15 -41.76 11.20
N LEU A 535 -25.27 -41.21 10.74
CA LEU A 535 -26.08 -40.25 11.51
C LEU A 535 -26.71 -40.87 12.76
N THR A 536 -26.89 -42.20 12.80
CA THR A 536 -27.43 -42.90 13.97
C THR A 536 -26.53 -42.76 15.20
N ALA A 537 -25.20 -42.71 15.00
CA ALA A 537 -24.23 -42.47 16.08
C ALA A 537 -24.39 -41.08 16.72
N PHE A 538 -25.03 -40.15 16.01
CA PHE A 538 -25.32 -38.79 16.46
C PHE A 538 -26.76 -38.60 16.94
N GLY A 539 -27.50 -39.71 17.16
CA GLY A 539 -28.88 -39.68 17.68
C GLY A 539 -29.93 -39.26 16.65
N VAL A 540 -29.63 -39.31 15.35
CA VAL A 540 -30.61 -39.05 14.30
C VAL A 540 -31.49 -40.28 14.10
N GLU A 541 -32.74 -40.20 14.57
CA GLU A 541 -33.74 -41.24 14.33
C GLU A 541 -34.18 -41.24 12.85
N GLY A 542 -34.48 -42.44 12.32
CA GLY A 542 -34.95 -42.58 10.95
C GLY A 542 -33.91 -42.25 9.88
N ALA A 543 -32.62 -42.38 10.20
CA ALA A 543 -31.54 -42.16 9.24
C ALA A 543 -31.66 -43.09 8.02
N LEU A 544 -31.33 -42.55 6.85
CA LEU A 544 -31.30 -43.31 5.60
C LEU A 544 -30.31 -44.47 5.75
N GLN A 545 -30.70 -45.67 5.32
CA GLN A 545 -29.93 -46.88 5.62
C GLN A 545 -28.80 -47.18 4.62
N ASP A 546 -28.85 -46.53 3.46
CA ASP A 546 -27.97 -46.79 2.32
C ASP A 546 -28.12 -45.63 1.33
N THR A 547 -27.03 -44.93 1.01
CA THR A 547 -27.06 -43.66 0.27
C THR A 547 -26.47 -43.79 -1.13
N VAL A 548 -27.10 -43.18 -2.12
CA VAL A 548 -26.54 -42.98 -3.46
C VAL A 548 -26.38 -41.49 -3.72
N ILE A 549 -25.21 -41.06 -4.22
CA ILE A 549 -25.02 -39.73 -4.80
C ILE A 549 -25.03 -39.78 -6.32
N GLU A 550 -25.61 -38.74 -6.92
CA GLU A 550 -25.56 -38.43 -8.34
C GLU A 550 -25.14 -36.97 -8.52
N LEU A 551 -24.16 -36.69 -9.37
CA LEU A 551 -23.74 -35.33 -9.71
C LEU A 551 -24.25 -34.96 -11.10
N TYR A 552 -24.89 -33.81 -11.19
CA TYR A 552 -25.39 -33.24 -12.44
C TYR A 552 -24.69 -31.94 -12.78
N ARG A 553 -24.53 -31.71 -14.08
CA ARG A 553 -24.16 -30.42 -14.69
C ARG A 553 -25.12 -30.14 -15.84
N ASP A 554 -25.73 -28.95 -15.84
CA ASP A 554 -26.68 -28.54 -16.89
C ASP A 554 -27.80 -29.57 -17.15
N GLY A 555 -28.25 -30.26 -16.09
CA GLY A 555 -29.26 -31.31 -16.14
C GLY A 555 -28.78 -32.68 -16.65
N VAL A 556 -27.49 -32.83 -16.96
CA VAL A 556 -26.87 -34.09 -17.40
C VAL A 556 -26.16 -34.76 -16.23
N LEU A 557 -26.42 -36.05 -16.01
CA LEU A 557 -25.69 -36.86 -15.03
C LEU A 557 -24.24 -37.03 -15.49
N ILE A 558 -23.29 -36.55 -14.68
CA ILE A 558 -21.87 -36.63 -14.97
C ILE A 558 -21.13 -37.63 -14.08
N GLY A 559 -21.77 -38.14 -13.03
CA GLY A 559 -21.40 -39.40 -12.40
C GLY A 559 -22.18 -39.68 -11.12
N SER A 560 -21.91 -40.85 -10.53
CA SER A 560 -22.69 -41.39 -9.42
C SER A 560 -21.83 -42.34 -8.59
N ASN A 561 -22.11 -42.41 -7.29
CA ASN A 561 -21.54 -43.43 -6.43
C ASN A 561 -22.53 -43.89 -5.36
N ASP A 562 -22.38 -45.14 -4.92
CA ASP A 562 -23.23 -45.80 -3.93
C ASP A 562 -22.42 -46.10 -2.67
N ASP A 563 -21.33 -46.86 -2.83
CA ASP A 563 -20.41 -47.17 -1.73
C ASP A 563 -19.10 -46.42 -1.95
N TRP A 564 -18.71 -45.58 -0.99
CA TRP A 564 -17.53 -44.72 -1.09
C TRP A 564 -16.22 -45.50 -1.30
N GLN A 565 -16.21 -46.77 -0.92
CA GLN A 565 -15.05 -47.65 -1.02
C GLN A 565 -14.83 -48.26 -2.42
N ASP A 566 -15.79 -48.12 -3.33
CA ASP A 566 -15.79 -48.87 -4.59
C ASP A 566 -14.79 -48.37 -5.64
N SER A 567 -14.53 -47.06 -5.69
CA SER A 567 -13.76 -46.45 -6.79
C SER A 567 -12.59 -45.57 -6.34
N GLN A 568 -12.79 -44.69 -5.37
CA GLN A 568 -11.83 -43.64 -4.98
C GLN A 568 -11.43 -43.72 -3.51
N ARG A 569 -11.43 -44.93 -2.94
CA ARG A 569 -11.21 -45.14 -1.51
C ARG A 569 -9.97 -44.44 -0.98
N ALA A 570 -8.83 -44.61 -1.64
CA ALA A 570 -7.56 -44.04 -1.19
C ALA A 570 -7.59 -42.51 -1.14
N ASP A 571 -8.15 -41.87 -2.17
CA ASP A 571 -8.24 -40.41 -2.26
C ASP A 571 -9.26 -39.85 -1.26
N ILE A 572 -10.38 -40.55 -1.06
CA ILE A 572 -11.42 -40.20 -0.07
C ILE A 572 -10.91 -40.36 1.38
N GLU A 573 -10.09 -41.38 1.65
CA GLU A 573 -9.39 -41.52 2.95
C GLU A 573 -8.36 -40.41 3.13
N ALA A 574 -7.55 -40.11 2.10
CA ALA A 574 -6.52 -39.08 2.14
C ALA A 574 -7.10 -37.66 2.34
N SER A 575 -8.31 -37.41 1.84
CA SER A 575 -8.98 -36.11 2.01
C SER A 575 -9.42 -35.83 3.45
N GLY A 576 -9.44 -36.84 4.34
CA GLY A 576 -9.95 -36.73 5.71
C GLY A 576 -11.48 -36.67 5.85
N TYR A 577 -12.23 -36.88 4.75
CA TYR A 577 -13.69 -36.77 4.73
C TYR A 577 -14.41 -38.09 4.40
N ALA A 578 -13.72 -39.22 4.50
CA ALA A 578 -14.31 -40.54 4.32
C ALA A 578 -15.55 -40.75 5.23
N PRO A 579 -16.67 -41.26 4.68
CA PRO A 579 -17.81 -41.70 5.48
C PRO A 579 -17.44 -42.83 6.45
N MET A 580 -18.12 -42.92 7.60
CA MET A 580 -17.81 -43.94 8.61
C MET A 580 -18.43 -45.31 8.30
N ASP A 581 -19.56 -45.32 7.59
CA ASP A 581 -20.23 -46.56 7.18
C ASP A 581 -19.86 -46.89 5.72
N PRO A 582 -19.57 -48.16 5.38
CA PRO A 582 -19.24 -48.54 4.01
C PRO A 582 -20.41 -48.37 3.03
N ARG A 583 -21.67 -48.30 3.49
CA ARG A 583 -22.89 -48.10 2.68
C ARG A 583 -23.22 -46.64 2.40
N GLU A 584 -22.26 -45.77 2.67
CA GLU A 584 -22.38 -44.34 2.41
C GLU A 584 -21.64 -43.99 1.14
N SER A 585 -22.09 -42.95 0.46
CA SER A 585 -21.58 -42.58 -0.85
C SER A 585 -20.68 -41.36 -0.73
N ALA A 586 -19.55 -41.40 -1.43
CA ALA A 586 -18.69 -40.25 -1.62
C ALA A 586 -18.01 -40.31 -2.98
N TRP A 587 -17.73 -39.15 -3.57
CA TRP A 587 -17.11 -39.04 -4.88
C TRP A 587 -16.29 -37.75 -4.96
N ILE A 588 -15.03 -37.86 -5.38
CA ILE A 588 -14.10 -36.76 -5.60
C ILE A 588 -14.02 -36.49 -7.09
N GLN A 589 -14.18 -35.23 -7.49
CA GLN A 589 -14.10 -34.85 -8.88
C GLN A 589 -13.43 -33.48 -9.06
N SER A 590 -12.59 -33.37 -10.09
CA SER A 590 -12.09 -32.07 -10.56
C SER A 590 -13.15 -31.40 -11.44
N LEU A 591 -13.58 -30.21 -11.04
CA LEU A 591 -14.70 -29.48 -11.62
C LEU A 591 -14.22 -28.14 -12.17
N THR A 592 -14.51 -27.87 -13.44
CA THR A 592 -14.34 -26.54 -14.04
C THR A 592 -15.44 -25.59 -13.55
N SER A 593 -15.29 -24.29 -13.80
CA SER A 593 -16.37 -23.33 -13.53
C SER A 593 -17.71 -23.76 -14.15
N GLY A 594 -18.79 -23.60 -13.38
CA GLY A 594 -20.13 -24.03 -13.73
C GLY A 594 -21.03 -24.27 -12.52
N ALA A 595 -22.32 -24.46 -12.78
CA ALA A 595 -23.30 -24.86 -11.76
C ALA A 595 -23.43 -26.38 -11.70
N TYR A 596 -23.41 -26.92 -10.48
CA TYR A 596 -23.47 -28.35 -10.20
C TYR A 596 -24.58 -28.67 -9.20
N THR A 597 -25.09 -29.89 -9.29
CA THR A 597 -26.15 -30.38 -8.41
C THR A 597 -25.83 -31.79 -7.95
N THR A 598 -25.58 -31.95 -6.66
CA THR A 598 -25.47 -33.27 -6.01
C THR A 598 -26.86 -33.68 -5.53
N ILE A 599 -27.34 -34.83 -6.00
CA ILE A 599 -28.61 -35.43 -5.58
C ILE A 599 -28.30 -36.64 -4.71
N VAL A 600 -28.95 -36.72 -3.54
CA VAL A 600 -28.89 -37.87 -2.64
C VAL A 600 -30.19 -38.65 -2.74
N ARG A 601 -30.05 -39.97 -2.96
CA ARG A 601 -31.14 -40.94 -3.03
C ARG A 601 -30.90 -42.06 -2.04
N GLY A 602 -31.97 -42.74 -1.63
CA GLY A 602 -31.86 -44.01 -0.93
C GLY A 602 -31.69 -45.17 -1.91
N LYS A 603 -30.76 -46.08 -1.63
CA LYS A 603 -30.60 -47.30 -2.44
C LYS A 603 -31.92 -48.08 -2.49
N ASN A 604 -32.26 -48.60 -3.67
CA ASN A 604 -33.50 -49.34 -3.94
C ASN A 604 -34.80 -48.62 -3.54
N GLY A 605 -34.79 -47.27 -3.51
CA GLY A 605 -35.96 -46.47 -3.13
C GLY A 605 -36.22 -46.44 -1.63
N SER A 606 -35.19 -46.71 -0.81
CA SER A 606 -35.28 -46.48 0.63
C SER A 606 -35.42 -44.98 0.94
N THR A 607 -35.97 -44.68 2.11
CA THR A 607 -36.25 -43.31 2.55
C THR A 607 -35.71 -43.10 3.96
N GLY A 608 -35.38 -41.86 4.30
CA GLY A 608 -34.90 -41.53 5.64
C GLY A 608 -34.18 -40.20 5.68
N VAL A 609 -33.66 -39.83 6.84
CA VAL A 609 -32.87 -38.61 7.01
C VAL A 609 -31.47 -38.85 6.47
N GLY A 610 -31.03 -38.03 5.52
CA GLY A 610 -29.67 -38.02 4.99
C GLY A 610 -29.04 -36.62 5.10
N ILE A 611 -27.72 -36.57 4.97
CA ILE A 611 -26.97 -35.32 4.80
C ILE A 611 -26.30 -35.36 3.42
N VAL A 612 -26.29 -34.21 2.73
CA VAL A 612 -25.48 -33.98 1.53
C VAL A 612 -24.42 -32.95 1.89
N GLU A 613 -23.17 -33.24 1.53
CA GLU A 613 -22.04 -32.39 1.81
C GLU A 613 -21.16 -32.23 0.58
N SER A 614 -20.51 -31.08 0.45
CA SER A 614 -19.50 -30.82 -0.57
C SER A 614 -18.33 -30.07 0.07
N PHE A 615 -17.12 -30.57 -0.15
CA PHE A 615 -15.88 -30.03 0.40
C PHE A 615 -14.94 -29.65 -0.73
N LEU A 616 -14.36 -28.47 -0.65
CA LEU A 616 -13.16 -28.16 -1.42
C LEU A 616 -11.99 -28.97 -0.82
N VAL A 617 -11.25 -29.68 -1.66
CA VAL A 617 -10.11 -30.50 -1.23
C VAL A 617 -8.90 -30.17 -2.09
N ASP A 618 -7.72 -30.14 -1.47
CA ASP A 618 -6.44 -29.76 -2.11
C ASP A 618 -5.76 -30.93 -2.84
#